data_AF-A0A4Q3EJL6-F1
#
_entry.id   AF-A0A4Q3EJL6-F1
#
_cell.length_a   1.000
_cell.length_b   1.000
_cell.length_c   1.000
_cell.angle_alpha   90.00
_cell.angle_beta   90.00
_cell.angle_gamma   90.00
#
_symmetry.space_group_name_H-M   'P 1'
#
loop_
_entity.id
_entity.type
_entity.pdbx_description
1 polymer ?
#
loop_
_entity_poly.entity_id
_entity_poly.type
_entity_poly.pdbx_seq_one_letter_code
_entity_poly.pdbx_strand_id
1 'polypeptide(L)' 'MKKALLPLFLITSFIAKAQTTSQTYIDKYKDAAISIMHDYGIPASVTLAIAMHESASGNSKLAR' A
#
# COMPACT_ATOMS: atom_id res chain seq x y z
N MET A 1 -20.99 0.38 35.00
CA MET A 1 -20.70 -0.36 33.75
C MET A 1 -19.93 0.45 32.70
N LYS A 2 -20.13 1.78 32.58
CA LYS A 2 -19.47 2.62 31.55
C LYS A 2 -17.95 2.81 31.75
N LYS A 3 -17.47 2.74 33.00
CA LYS A 3 -16.05 2.96 33.37
C LYS A 3 -15.09 1.86 32.88
N ALA A 4 -15.61 0.67 32.54
CA ALA A 4 -14.82 -0.44 32.00
C ALA A 4 -14.71 -0.42 30.46
N LEU A 5 -15.52 0.39 29.77
CA LEU A 5 -15.54 0.44 28.30
C LEU A 5 -14.33 1.20 27.73
N LEU A 6 -13.89 2.25 28.42
CA LEU A 6 -12.75 3.08 28.04
C LEU A 6 -11.40 2.31 28.06
N PRO A 7 -11.04 1.56 29.12
CA PRO A 7 -9.82 0.76 29.11
C PRO A 7 -9.88 -0.38 28.09
N LEU A 8 -11.06 -0.98 27.87
CA LEU A 8 -11.24 -2.02 26.85
C LEU A 8 -11.00 -1.48 25.43
N PHE A 9 -11.50 -0.28 25.13
CA PHE A 9 -11.26 0.37 23.84
C PHE A 9 -9.76 0.68 23.61
N LEU A 10 -9.06 1.15 24.65
CA LEU A 10 -7.62 1.46 24.56
C LEU A 10 -6.74 0.24 24.29
N ILE A 11 -7.12 -0.94 24.78
CA ILE A 11 -6.39 -2.20 24.52
C ILE A 11 -6.52 -2.64 23.05
N THR A 12 -7.64 -2.35 22.38
CA THR A 12 -7.85 -2.77 20.98
C THR A 12 -6.96 -2.03 19.98
N SER A 13 -6.54 -0.80 20.29
CA SER A 13 -5.65 -0.01 19.43
C SER A 13 -4.26 -0.64 19.25
N PHE A 14 -3.82 -1.50 20.17
CA PHE A 14 -2.52 -2.18 20.08
C PHE A 14 -2.51 -3.39 19.12
N ILE A 15 -3.68 -3.80 18.60
CA ILE A 15 -3.80 -4.95 17.67
C ILE A 15 -3.81 -4.48 16.20
N ALA A 16 -3.78 -3.17 15.93
CA ALA A 16 -3.74 -2.64 14.58
C ALA A 16 -2.48 -3.12 13.83
N LYS A 17 -2.65 -3.83 12.70
CA LYS A 17 -1.55 -4.23 11.83
C LYS A 17 -1.18 -3.08 10.89
N ALA A 18 0.09 -2.72 10.85
CA ALA A 18 0.62 -1.80 9.84
C ALA A 18 0.46 -2.41 8.44
N GLN A 19 0.07 -1.59 7.46
CA GLN A 19 -0.22 -2.06 6.10
C GLN A 19 1.10 -2.33 5.34
N THR A 20 1.44 -3.60 5.15
CA THR A 20 2.66 -4.04 4.43
C THR A 20 2.50 -4.06 2.90
N THR A 21 1.35 -3.58 2.40
CA THR A 21 0.98 -3.72 0.98
C THR A 21 1.89 -2.91 0.06
N SER A 22 2.42 -1.77 0.53
CA SER A 22 3.27 -0.90 -0.28
C SER A 22 4.57 -1.59 -0.69
N GLN A 23 5.28 -2.21 0.26
CA GLN A 23 6.53 -2.93 -0.05
C GLN A 23 6.27 -4.13 -0.95
N THR A 24 5.22 -4.89 -0.66
CA THR A 24 4.81 -6.05 -1.48
C THR A 24 4.48 -5.62 -2.91
N TYR A 25 3.82 -4.47 -3.08
CA TYR A 25 3.50 -3.93 -4.41
C TYR A 25 4.76 -3.49 -5.16
N ILE A 26 5.68 -2.78 -4.48
CA ILE A 26 6.96 -2.39 -5.06
C ILE A 26 7.73 -3.62 -5.54
N ASP A 27 7.87 -4.64 -4.68
CA ASP A 27 8.61 -5.86 -5.03
C ASP A 27 7.99 -6.60 -6.21
N LYS A 28 6.66 -6.55 -6.34
CA LYS A 28 5.93 -7.18 -7.44
C LYS A 28 6.06 -6.43 -8.77
N TYR A 29 6.11 -5.09 -8.75
CA TYR A 29 5.98 -4.28 -9.97
C TYR A 29 7.22 -3.46 -10.35
N LYS A 30 8.28 -3.44 -9.53
CA LYS A 30 9.51 -2.68 -9.80
C LYS A 30 10.13 -3.02 -11.17
N ASP A 31 10.17 -4.30 -11.54
CA ASP A 31 10.80 -4.74 -12.79
C ASP A 31 9.99 -4.27 -14.01
N ALA A 32 8.66 -4.28 -13.91
CA ALA A 32 7.79 -3.74 -14.95
C ALA A 32 7.96 -2.22 -15.10
N ALA A 33 8.08 -1.49 -13.99
CA ALA A 33 8.35 -0.06 -14.02
C ALA A 33 9.73 0.27 -14.62
N ILE A 34 10.74 -0.56 -14.38
CA ILE A 34 12.07 -0.45 -15.01
C ILE A 34 12.00 -0.72 -16.51
N SER A 35 11.23 -1.72 -16.96
CA SER A 35 11.02 -1.96 -18.39
C SER A 35 10.39 -0.73 -19.06
N ILE A 36 9.31 -0.20 -18.48
CA ILE A 36 8.65 1.02 -18.98
C ILE A 36 9.62 2.20 -19.02
N MET A 37 10.53 2.31 -18.04
CA MET A 37 11.56 3.35 -18.04
C MET A 37 12.51 3.23 -19.23
N HIS A 38 12.95 2.02 -19.57
CA HIS A 38 13.80 1.81 -20.73
C HIS A 38 13.05 2.02 -22.06
N ASP A 39 11.79 1.60 -22.12
CA ASP A 39 10.98 1.66 -23.35
C ASP A 39 10.51 3.09 -23.67
N TYR A 40 10.17 3.88 -22.64
CA TYR A 40 9.50 5.18 -22.81
C TYR A 40 10.25 6.36 -22.19
N GLY A 41 11.37 6.14 -21.50
CA GLY A 41 12.17 7.19 -20.87
C GLY A 41 11.54 7.83 -19.61
N ILE A 42 10.49 7.22 -19.05
CA ILE A 42 9.82 7.71 -17.84
C ILE A 42 10.48 7.06 -16.62
N PRO A 43 10.98 7.81 -15.62
CA PRO A 43 11.62 7.21 -14.46
C PRO A 43 10.73 6.15 -13.78
N ALA A 44 11.30 4.97 -13.51
CA ALA A 44 10.56 3.85 -12.93
C ALA A 44 9.82 4.21 -11.63
N SER A 45 10.43 5.09 -10.81
CA SER A 45 9.83 5.61 -9.58
C SER A 45 8.53 6.39 -9.81
N VAL A 46 8.43 7.17 -10.90
CA VAL A 46 7.23 7.95 -11.24
C VAL A 46 6.10 7.01 -11.65
N THR A 47 6.37 6.08 -12.56
CA THR A 47 5.40 5.06 -12.99
C THR A 47 4.90 4.24 -11.80
N LEU A 48 5.81 3.78 -10.94
CA LEU A 48 5.46 2.98 -9.77
C LEU A 48 4.65 3.77 -8.75
N ALA A 49 5.01 5.03 -8.47
CA ALA A 49 4.27 5.89 -7.55
C ALA A 49 2.83 6.15 -8.03
N ILE A 50 2.64 6.47 -9.32
CA ILE A 50 1.31 6.67 -9.91
C ILE A 50 0.49 5.37 -9.81
N ALA A 51 1.07 4.24 -10.25
CA ALA A 51 0.39 2.95 -10.21
C ALA A 51 -0.02 2.55 -8.79
N MET A 52 0.84 2.80 -7.79
CA MET A 52 0.52 2.57 -6.38
C MET A 52 -0.60 3.48 -5.88
N HIS A 53 -0.61 4.75 -6.26
CA HIS A 53 -1.64 5.69 -5.84
C HIS A 53 -3.03 5.31 -6.41
N GLU A 54 -3.10 5.14 -7.73
CA GLU A 54 -4.37 4.83 -8.44
C GLU A 54 -4.94 3.46 -8.06
N SER A 55 -4.09 2.49 -7.72
CA SER A 55 -4.52 1.14 -7.34
C SER A 55 -4.71 0.93 -5.83
N ALA A 56 -4.48 1.94 -4.99
CA ALA A 56 -4.34 1.77 -3.55
C ALA A 56 -3.34 0.65 -3.18
N SER A 57 -2.18 0.64 -3.85
CA SER A 57 -1.18 -0.43 -3.80
C SER A 57 -1.79 -1.82 -4.05
N GLY A 58 -2.63 -1.92 -5.09
CA GLY A 58 -3.32 -3.15 -5.49
C GLY A 58 -4.53 -3.55 -4.64
N ASN A 59 -5.03 -2.65 -3.77
CA ASN A 59 -6.20 -2.94 -2.92
C ASN A 59 -7.50 -2.31 -3.43
N SER A 60 -7.45 -1.48 -4.46
CA SER A 60 -8.68 -0.94 -5.06
C SER A 60 -9.50 -2.06 -5.70
N LYS A 61 -10.83 -1.86 -5.75
CA LYS A 61 -11.76 -2.84 -6.34
C LYS A 61 -11.42 -3.19 -7.80
N LEU A 62 -10.85 -2.23 -8.54
CA LEU A 62 -10.49 -2.41 -9.95
C LEU A 62 -9.15 -3.12 -10.13
N ALA A 63 -8.25 -3.03 -9.15
CA ALA A 63 -6.91 -3.62 -9.23
C ALA A 63 -6.82 -5.05 -8.66
N ARG A 64 -7.88 -5.53 -7.99
CA ARG A 64 -8.05 -6.92 -7.54
C ARG A 64 -8.73 -7.75 -8.61
#